data_AF-A0A0F8YIE9-F1
#
_entry.id   AF-A0A0F8YIE9-F1
#
_cell.length_a   1.000
_cell.length_b   1.000
_cell.length_c   1.000
_cell.angle_alpha   90.00
_cell.angle_beta   90.00
_cell.angle_gamma   90.00
#
_symmetry.space_group_name_H-M   'P 1'
#
loop_
_entity.id
_entity.type
_entity.pdbx_description
1 polymer ?
#
loop_
_entity_poly.entity_id
_entity_poly.type
_entity_poly.pdbx_seq_one_letter_code
_entity_poly.pdbx_strand_id
1 'polypeptide(L)' 'MSKAASKFDLTPNALKVLEKRYLKKGDNGEPAETPEDLFRRVAACVAASDRAFGKSDAEVREVE' A
#
# COMPACT_ATOMS: atom_id res chain seq x y z
N MET A 1 -21.34 7.66 -1.41
CA MET A 1 -19.89 7.40 -1.46
C MET A 1 -19.71 5.94 -1.86
N SER A 2 -19.34 5.70 -3.11
CA SER A 2 -19.36 4.37 -3.74
C SER A 2 -18.32 3.45 -3.11
N LYS A 3 -18.76 2.22 -2.88
CA LYS A 3 -18.06 1.10 -2.26
C LYS A 3 -16.96 0.61 -3.21
N ALA A 4 -15.73 1.09 -3.05
CA ALA A 4 -14.57 0.35 -3.53
C ALA A 4 -14.44 -0.86 -2.59
N ALA A 5 -14.96 -2.02 -3.01
CA ALA A 5 -14.63 -3.26 -2.37
C ALA A 5 -13.11 -3.42 -2.50
N SER A 6 -12.39 -3.29 -1.39
CA SER A 6 -10.96 -3.60 -1.39
C SER A 6 -10.80 -5.05 -1.87
N LYS A 7 -9.73 -5.31 -2.63
CA LYS A 7 -9.31 -6.66 -3.03
C LYS A 7 -9.16 -7.59 -1.80
N PHE A 8 -9.00 -6.98 -0.63
CA PHE A 8 -8.87 -7.62 0.67
C PHE A 8 -10.18 -7.53 1.46
N ASP A 9 -10.49 -8.56 2.25
CA ASP A 9 -11.64 -8.56 3.17
C ASP A 9 -11.36 -7.70 4.40
N LEU A 10 -11.34 -6.38 4.20
CA LEU A 10 -11.17 -5.40 5.27
C LEU A 10 -12.51 -5.06 5.90
N THR A 11 -12.55 -5.06 7.23
CA THR A 11 -13.73 -4.59 7.95
C THR A 11 -13.95 -3.09 7.73
N PRO A 12 -15.19 -2.58 7.87
CA PRO A 12 -15.46 -1.15 7.76
C PRO A 12 -14.61 -0.29 8.70
N ASN A 13 -14.33 -0.78 9.92
CA ASN A 13 -13.48 -0.06 10.86
C ASN A 13 -12.01 -0.06 10.43
N ALA A 14 -11.50 -1.17 9.87
CA ALA A 14 -10.14 -1.22 9.33
C ALA A 14 -9.97 -0.20 8.19
N LEU A 15 -10.93 -0.13 7.26
CA LEU A 15 -10.94 0.87 6.19
C LEU A 15 -10.89 2.29 6.76
N LYS A 16 -11.72 2.59 7.79
CA LYS A 16 -11.73 3.92 8.42
C LYS A 16 -10.40 4.29 9.09
N VAL A 17 -9.74 3.33 9.72
CA VAL A 17 -8.43 3.53 10.34
C VAL A 17 -7.36 3.78 9.29
N LEU A 18 -7.38 3.02 8.19
CA LEU A 18 -6.46 3.20 7.06
C LEU A 18 -6.62 4.60 6.44
N GLU A 19 -7.83 5.00 6.08
CA GLU A 19 -8.13 6.34 5.55
C GLU A 19 -7.63 7.46 6.46
N LYS A 20 -7.85 7.32 7.78
CA LYS A 20 -7.53 8.39 8.72
C LYS A 20 -6.03 8.55 8.96
N ARG A 21 -5.27 7.45 9.01
CA ARG A 21 -3.91 7.41 9.57
C ARG A 21 -2.81 6.96 8.61
N TYR A 22 -3.11 6.16 7.60
CA TYR A 22 -2.08 5.42 6.88
C TYR A 22 -2.07 5.66 5.36
N LEU A 23 -3.25 5.85 4.75
CA LEU A 23 -3.32 6.23 3.34
C LEU A 23 -2.68 7.60 3.16
N LYS A 24 -1.80 7.71 2.15
CA LYS A 24 -1.27 9.01 1.75
C LYS A 24 -2.42 9.97 1.44
N LYS A 25 -2.25 11.21 1.82
CA LYS A 25 -3.22 12.28 1.57
C LYS A 25 -2.70 13.20 0.49
N GLY A 26 -3.62 13.68 -0.35
CA GLY A 26 -3.33 14.75 -1.30
C GLY A 26 -3.26 16.11 -0.61
N ASP A 27 -3.03 17.14 -1.40
CA ASP A 27 -2.88 18.52 -0.92
C ASP A 27 -4.13 19.08 -0.25
N ASN A 28 -5.30 18.52 -0.56
CA ASN A 28 -6.58 18.84 0.07
C ASN A 28 -6.83 18.08 1.39
N GLY A 29 -5.90 17.22 1.83
CA GLY A 29 -6.05 16.39 3.03
C GLY A 29 -6.92 15.15 2.84
N GLU A 30 -7.46 14.92 1.65
CA GLU A 30 -8.23 13.73 1.32
C GLU A 30 -7.32 12.55 0.97
N PRO A 31 -7.73 11.29 1.23
CA PRO A 31 -6.97 10.12 0.82
C PRO A 31 -6.72 10.13 -0.71
N ALA A 32 -5.44 10.06 -1.07
CA ALA A 32 -4.97 9.97 -2.46
C ALA A 32 -4.42 8.57 -2.81
N GLU A 33 -4.53 7.63 -1.88
CA GLU A 33 -4.04 6.26 -1.97
C GLU A 33 -5.16 5.30 -1.56
N THR A 34 -5.25 4.12 -2.18
CA THR A 34 -6.15 3.03 -1.74
C THR A 34 -5.43 2.08 -0.78
N PRO A 35 -6.15 1.22 -0.02
CA PRO A 35 -5.51 0.16 0.77
C PRO A 35 -4.57 -0.73 -0.06
N GLU A 36 -4.94 -1.04 -1.30
CA GLU A 36 -4.14 -1.81 -2.25
C GLU A 36 -2.81 -1.11 -2.57
N ASP A 37 -2.87 0.18 -2.87
CA ASP A 37 -1.69 0.98 -3.17
C ASP A 37 -0.77 1.09 -1.95
N LEU A 38 -1.35 1.24 -0.76
CA LEU A 38 -0.61 1.21 0.49
C LEU A 38 0.15 -0.11 0.66
N PHE A 39 -0.52 -1.25 0.45
CA PHE A 39 0.12 -2.55 0.61
C PHE A 39 1.25 -2.76 -0.41
N ARG A 40 1.02 -2.41 -1.68
CA ARG A 40 2.07 -2.46 -2.71
C ARG A 40 3.25 -1.57 -2.37
N ARG A 41 3.01 -0.34 -1.90
CA ARG A 41 4.09 0.58 -1.50
C ARG A 41 4.92 0.01 -0.36
N VAL A 42 4.27 -0.60 0.64
CA VAL A 42 4.98 -1.22 1.75
C VAL A 42 5.81 -2.41 1.27
N ALA A 43 5.22 -3.28 0.44
CA ALA A 43 5.92 -4.44 -0.10
C ALA A 43 7.14 -4.03 -0.96
N ALA A 44 6.98 -3.05 -1.85
CA ALA A 44 8.07 -2.50 -2.65
C ALA A 44 9.19 -1.90 -1.78
N CYS A 45 8.84 -1.21 -0.69
CA CYS A 45 9.82 -0.66 0.26
C CYS A 45 10.63 -1.77 0.96
N VAL A 46 9.95 -2.85 1.38
CA VAL A 46 10.58 -4.01 2.03
C VAL A 46 11.48 -4.74 1.03
N ALA A 47 10.95 -5.09 -0.14
CA ALA A 47 11.67 -5.80 -1.21
C ALA A 47 12.89 -5.02 -1.73
N ALA A 48 12.80 -3.68 -1.78
CA ALA A 48 13.91 -2.84 -2.23
C ALA A 48 15.19 -3.01 -1.41
N SER A 49 15.09 -3.42 -0.14
CA SER A 49 16.24 -3.67 0.72
C SER A 49 17.10 -4.85 0.25
N ASP A 50 16.52 -5.82 -0.46
CA ASP A 50 17.23 -7.00 -0.95
C ASP A 50 18.28 -6.67 -2.02
N ARG A 51 18.16 -5.52 -2.70
CA ARG A 51 19.20 -5.02 -3.62
C ARG A 51 20.55 -4.86 -2.92
N ALA A 52 20.54 -4.46 -1.66
CA ALA A 52 21.76 -4.31 -0.86
C ALA A 52 22.43 -5.65 -0.56
N PHE A 53 21.71 -6.77 -0.73
CA PHE A 53 22.19 -8.13 -0.54
C PHE A 53 22.41 -8.88 -1.86
N GLY A 54 22.47 -8.15 -2.98
CA GLY A 54 22.86 -8.71 -4.28
C GLY A 54 21.72 -9.28 -5.13
N LYS A 55 20.45 -9.11 -4.72
CA LYS A 55 19.32 -9.45 -5.60
C LYS A 55 19.19 -8.47 -6.76
N SER A 56 18.84 -9.00 -7.93
CA SER A 56 18.51 -8.22 -9.13
C SER A 56 17.15 -7.53 -9.02
N ASP A 57 16.90 -6.55 -9.89
CA ASP A 57 15.59 -5.88 -9.96
C ASP A 57 14.44 -6.84 -10.31
N ALA A 58 14.71 -7.90 -11.05
CA ALA A 58 13.71 -8.91 -11.37
C ALA A 58 13.33 -9.72 -10.11
N GLU A 59 14.32 -10.16 -9.35
CA GLU A 59 14.12 -10.90 -8.08
C GLU A 59 13.44 -10.03 -7.02
N VAL A 60 13.75 -8.74 -6.98
CA VAL A 60 13.09 -7.78 -6.08
C VAL A 60 11.63 -7.56 -6.46
N ARG A 61 11.31 -7.45 -7.76
CA ARG A 61 9.93 -7.30 -8.24
C ARG A 61 9.08 -8.56 -8.07
N GLU A 62 9.70 -9.72 -7.99
CA GLU A 62 8.98 -10.99 -7.77
C GLU A 62 8.39 -11.07 -6.35
N VAL A 63 9.03 -10.41 -5.38
CA VAL A 63 8.71 -10.52 -3.95
C VAL A 63 7.92 -9.32 -3.38
N GLU A 64 7.67 -8.28 -4.18
CA GLU A 64 6.79 -7.14 -3.83
C GLU A 64 5.31 -7.41 -4.14
#